data_AF-A0AA43LC52-F1
#
_entry.id   AF-A0AA43LC52-F1
#
_cell.length_a   1.000
_cell.length_b   1.000
_cell.length_c   1.000
_cell.angle_alpha   90.00
_cell.angle_beta   90.00
_cell.angle_gamma   90.00
#
_symmetry.space_group_name_H-M   'P 1'
#
loop_
_entity.id
_entity.type
_entity.pdbx_description
1 polymer ?
#
loop_
_entity_poly.entity_id
_entity_poly.type
_entity_poly.pdbx_seq_one_letter_code
_entity_poly.pdbx_strand_id
1 'polypeptide(L)'
;MIIILIETFVLVFIFAILLGSMLFTAKSIVFGRYLNRYFVVSRNGKGAYTLHHNPAFGFYYAHREKYSRLQEDAIRKFKAGYPDIELHSETSTLQGYYAKLGLSGTPVQQNRVERVIGIGMNYFLILMNLANYRKRNQQEWQFIHLMRRVRVSTPMQYVILSLNEAQKHDDTRE
;
A
#
# COMPACT_ATOMS: atom_id res chain seq x y z
N MET A 1 -2.18 38.94 -3.16
CA MET A 1 -1.77 38.54 -1.79
C MET A 1 -2.39 37.21 -1.36
N ILE A 2 -3.73 37.04 -1.37
CA ILE A 2 -4.38 35.77 -1.01
C ILE A 2 -3.95 34.59 -1.91
N ILE A 3 -3.90 34.79 -3.23
CA ILE A 3 -3.48 33.76 -4.19
C ILE A 3 -2.04 33.28 -3.91
N ILE A 4 -1.11 34.21 -3.73
CA ILE A 4 0.31 33.91 -3.40
C ILE A 4 0.41 33.12 -2.09
N LEU A 5 -0.41 33.46 -1.09
CA LEU A 5 -0.41 32.77 0.19
C LEU A 5 -0.94 31.33 0.07
N ILE A 6 -1.98 31.12 -0.74
CA ILE A 6 -2.51 29.79 -1.07
C ILE A 6 -1.46 28.97 -1.84
N GLU A 7 -0.83 29.54 -2.86
CA GLU A 7 0.21 28.87 -3.65
C GLU A 7 1.39 28.46 -2.78
N THR A 8 1.86 29.38 -1.92
CA THR A 8 2.96 29.11 -0.99
C THR A 8 2.60 27.98 -0.02
N PHE A 9 1.38 27.99 0.52
CA PHE A 9 0.90 26.93 1.41
C PHE A 9 0.84 25.57 0.70
N VAL A 10 0.34 25.52 -0.53
CA VAL A 10 0.28 24.29 -1.34
C VAL A 10 1.69 23.77 -1.63
N LEU A 11 2.63 24.64 -2.00
CA LEU A 11 4.01 24.25 -2.24
C LEU A 11 4.67 23.68 -0.98
N VAL A 12 4.56 24.39 0.15
CA VAL A 12 5.09 23.93 1.45
C VAL A 12 4.50 22.57 1.82
N PHE A 13 3.20 22.37 1.62
CA PHE A 13 2.54 21.10 1.89
C PHE A 13 3.08 19.95 1.02
N ILE A 14 3.25 20.19 -0.29
CA ILE A 14 3.83 19.20 -1.21
C ILE A 14 5.28 18.86 -0.79
N PHE A 15 6.11 19.87 -0.53
CA PHE A 15 7.49 19.64 -0.09
C PHE A 15 7.57 18.90 1.25
N ALA A 16 6.67 19.20 2.19
CA ALA A 16 6.61 18.49 3.47
C ALA A 16 6.27 17.00 3.28
N ILE A 17 5.33 16.67 2.38
CA ILE A 17 5.02 15.27 2.05
C ILE A 17 6.23 14.58 1.41
N LEU A 18 6.89 15.21 0.43
CA LEU A 18 8.06 14.65 -0.24
C LEU A 18 9.19 14.40 0.76
N LEU A 19 9.52 15.39 1.58
CA LEU A 19 10.58 15.29 2.58
C LEU A 19 10.24 14.25 3.65
N GLY A 20 9.03 14.28 4.20
CA GLY A 20 8.58 13.31 5.20
C GLY A 20 8.64 11.87 4.65
N SER A 21 8.29 11.70 3.38
CA SER A 21 8.39 10.41 2.70
C SER A 21 9.84 9.95 2.54
N MET A 22 10.74 10.83 2.08
CA MET A 22 12.17 10.53 1.97
C MET A 22 12.80 10.18 3.31
N LEU A 23 12.51 10.95 4.37
CA LEU A 23 12.99 10.69 5.73
C LEU A 23 12.50 9.34 6.25
N PHE A 24 11.21 9.01 6.01
CA PHE A 24 10.65 7.73 6.39
C PHE A 24 11.31 6.55 5.65
N THR A 25 11.62 6.71 4.35
CA THR A 25 12.34 5.72 3.57
C THR A 25 13.78 5.56 4.06
N ALA A 26 14.50 6.66 4.29
CA ALA A 26 15.86 6.64 4.81
C ALA A 26 15.92 5.93 6.18
N LYS A 27 15.00 6.27 7.08
CA LYS A 27 14.81 5.58 8.36
C LYS A 27 14.58 4.08 8.14
N SER A 28 13.67 3.71 7.23
CA SER A 28 13.38 2.31 6.94
C SER A 28 14.60 1.55 6.40
N ILE A 29 15.46 2.19 5.61
CA ILE A 29 16.72 1.59 5.14
C ILE A 29 17.66 1.35 6.32
N VAL A 30 17.89 2.37 7.16
CA VAL A 30 18.80 2.29 8.32
C VAL A 30 18.39 1.17 9.28
N PHE A 31 17.09 0.98 9.51
CA PHE A 31 16.59 -0.06 10.40
C PHE A 31 16.36 -1.43 9.74
N GLY A 32 16.81 -1.65 8.49
CA GLY A 32 16.62 -2.92 7.78
C GLY A 32 15.16 -3.26 7.44
N ARG A 33 14.30 -2.24 7.40
CA ARG A 33 12.84 -2.35 7.16
C ARG A 33 12.44 -2.03 5.72
N TYR A 34 13.39 -1.60 4.89
CA TYR A 34 13.18 -1.37 3.48
C TYR A 34 13.31 -2.68 2.70
N LEU A 35 12.28 -3.07 1.95
CA LEU A 35 12.30 -4.30 1.15
C LEU A 35 12.59 -4.00 -0.32
N ASN A 36 11.86 -3.03 -0.88
CA ASN A 36 12.06 -2.54 -2.24
C ASN A 36 11.39 -1.17 -2.42
N ARG A 37 11.42 -0.67 -3.67
CA ARG A 37 10.91 0.65 -4.03
C ARG A 37 9.46 0.89 -3.61
N TYR A 38 8.60 -0.14 -3.57
CA TYR A 38 7.17 0.01 -3.27
C TYR A 38 6.81 -0.41 -1.85
N PHE A 39 7.67 -1.16 -1.17
CA PHE A 39 7.32 -1.79 0.09
C PHE A 39 8.37 -1.62 1.18
N VAL A 40 7.86 -1.29 2.36
CA VAL A 40 8.61 -1.28 3.61
C VAL A 40 7.80 -2.05 4.65
N VAL A 41 8.46 -2.49 5.71
CA VAL A 41 7.79 -3.12 6.85
C VAL A 41 7.83 -2.24 8.09
N SER A 42 6.83 -2.38 8.96
CA SER A 42 6.89 -1.87 10.32
C SER A 42 6.53 -3.00 11.29
N ARG A 43 7.13 -3.02 12.48
CA ARG A 43 6.69 -3.95 13.53
C ARG A 43 5.33 -3.50 14.03
N ASN A 44 4.37 -4.41 14.04
CA ASN A 44 3.17 -4.21 14.83
C ASN A 44 3.46 -4.54 16.30
N GLY A 45 2.69 -3.94 17.22
CA GLY A 45 2.86 -4.15 18.66
C GLY A 45 2.56 -5.57 19.15
N LYS A 46 2.26 -6.52 18.24
CA LYS A 46 1.90 -7.91 18.54
C LYS A 46 2.96 -8.92 18.10
N GLY A 47 4.18 -8.46 17.81
CA GLY A 47 5.30 -9.33 17.44
C GLY A 47 5.33 -9.76 15.97
N ALA A 48 4.43 -9.24 15.14
CA ALA A 48 4.40 -9.44 13.70
C ALA A 48 4.83 -8.17 12.95
N TYR A 49 4.99 -8.25 11.63
CA TYR A 49 5.25 -7.09 10.78
C TYR A 49 4.06 -6.80 9.87
N THR A 50 3.84 -5.52 9.60
CA THR A 50 2.89 -5.06 8.59
C THR A 50 3.65 -4.53 7.39
N LEU A 51 3.25 -4.99 6.21
CA LEU A 51 3.72 -4.51 4.92
C LEU A 51 3.00 -3.20 4.57
N HIS A 52 3.78 -2.15 4.36
CA HIS A 52 3.28 -0.83 3.98
C HIS A 52 3.83 -0.40 2.63
N HIS A 53 3.08 0.48 1.98
CA HIS A 53 3.56 1.14 0.77
C HIS A 53 4.61 2.18 1.12
N ASN A 54 5.68 2.21 0.36
CA ASN A 54 6.74 3.18 0.52
C ASN A 54 6.27 4.54 -0.01
N PRO A 55 6.14 5.57 0.85
CA PRO A 55 5.59 6.86 0.45
C PRO A 55 6.54 7.66 -0.45
N ALA A 56 7.87 7.43 -0.42
CA ALA A 56 8.83 8.27 -1.15
C ALA A 56 8.79 8.10 -2.66
N PHE A 57 8.51 6.88 -3.14
CA PHE A 57 8.57 6.59 -4.57
C PHE A 57 7.21 6.44 -5.22
N GLY A 58 6.14 6.42 -4.41
CA GLY A 58 4.77 6.19 -4.85
C GLY A 58 4.63 4.95 -5.75
N PHE A 59 3.42 4.67 -6.17
CA PHE A 59 3.19 3.70 -7.23
C PHE A 59 3.39 4.35 -8.59
N TYR A 60 4.59 4.85 -8.90
CA TYR A 60 4.80 5.45 -10.22
C TYR A 60 4.63 4.40 -11.32
N TYR A 61 3.48 4.47 -12.01
CA TYR A 61 3.09 3.58 -13.09
C TYR A 61 3.09 2.10 -12.66
N ALA A 62 2.41 1.80 -11.54
CA ALA A 62 2.27 0.42 -11.06
C ALA A 62 1.00 -0.23 -11.64
N HIS A 63 1.15 -0.90 -12.78
CA HIS A 63 0.14 -1.85 -13.26
C HIS A 63 0.06 -3.07 -12.34
N ARG A 64 -1.03 -3.84 -12.43
CA ARG A 64 -1.30 -5.00 -11.56
C ARG A 64 -0.13 -6.01 -11.55
N GLU A 65 0.42 -6.34 -12.71
CA GLU A 65 1.55 -7.27 -12.83
C GLU A 65 2.80 -6.75 -12.13
N LYS A 66 3.18 -5.50 -12.39
CA LYS A 66 4.33 -4.85 -11.75
C LYS A 66 4.15 -4.77 -10.23
N TYR A 67 2.93 -4.49 -9.78
CA TYR A 67 2.58 -4.47 -8.37
C TYR A 67 2.75 -5.87 -7.74
N SER A 68 2.17 -6.92 -8.33
CA SER A 68 2.27 -8.31 -7.82
C SER A 68 3.72 -8.75 -7.71
N ARG A 69 4.49 -8.59 -8.79
CA ARG A 69 5.91 -8.97 -8.83
C ARG A 69 6.74 -8.28 -7.75
N LEU A 70 6.49 -6.98 -7.51
CA LEU A 70 7.20 -6.25 -6.46
C LEU A 70 6.71 -6.63 -5.06
N GLN A 71 5.46 -7.04 -4.91
CA GLN A 71 4.94 -7.55 -3.65
C GLN A 71 5.55 -8.91 -3.32
N GLU A 72 5.63 -9.82 -4.28
CA GLU A 72 6.28 -11.13 -4.15
C GLU A 72 7.77 -10.97 -3.81
N ASP A 73 8.49 -10.08 -4.49
CA ASP A 73 9.89 -9.76 -4.17
C ASP A 73 10.04 -9.26 -2.73
N ALA A 74 9.14 -8.38 -2.27
CA ALA A 74 9.14 -7.88 -0.91
C ALA A 74 8.91 -9.01 0.11
N ILE A 75 7.91 -9.87 -0.12
CA ILE A 75 7.61 -11.02 0.75
C ILE A 75 8.81 -11.96 0.82
N ARG A 76 9.43 -12.27 -0.31
CA ARG A 76 10.62 -13.12 -0.38
C ARG A 76 11.80 -12.54 0.40
N LYS A 77 12.10 -11.25 0.24
CA LYS A 77 13.15 -10.57 1.00
C LYS A 77 12.86 -10.54 2.50
N PHE A 78 11.59 -10.31 2.87
CA PHE A 78 11.17 -10.36 4.26
C PHE A 78 11.38 -11.75 4.87
N LYS A 79 10.92 -12.82 4.20
CA LYS A 79 11.12 -14.21 4.66
C LYS A 79 12.60 -14.58 4.83
N ALA A 80 13.47 -14.08 3.97
CA ALA A 80 14.92 -14.33 4.08
C ALA A 80 15.54 -13.71 5.35
N GLY A 81 15.02 -12.56 5.81
CA GLY A 81 15.50 -11.90 7.04
C GLY A 81 14.74 -12.30 8.31
N TYR A 82 13.49 -12.75 8.18
CA TYR A 82 12.58 -13.06 9.28
C TYR A 82 11.73 -14.31 8.95
N PRO A 83 12.33 -15.51 8.91
CA PRO A 83 11.64 -16.72 8.43
C PRO A 83 10.43 -17.12 9.27
N ASP A 84 10.49 -16.90 10.59
CA ASP A 84 9.48 -17.38 11.54
C ASP A 84 8.47 -16.30 11.98
N ILE A 85 8.56 -15.09 11.40
CA ILE A 85 7.72 -13.95 11.83
C ILE A 85 6.61 -13.70 10.83
N GLU A 86 5.38 -13.54 11.32
CA GLU A 86 4.24 -13.22 10.47
C GLU A 86 4.37 -11.88 9.74
N LEU A 87 3.96 -11.86 8.47
CA LEU A 87 3.81 -10.66 7.65
C LEU A 87 2.34 -10.43 7.31
N HIS A 88 1.84 -9.27 7.69
CA HIS A 88 0.47 -8.84 7.48
C HIS A 88 0.41 -7.77 6.37
N SER A 89 -0.71 -7.71 5.65
CA SER A 89 -1.02 -6.63 4.70
C SER A 89 -2.37 -6.04 5.06
N GLU A 90 -2.40 -4.72 5.25
CA GLU A 90 -3.64 -3.98 5.51
C GLU A 90 -4.07 -3.26 4.22
N THR A 91 -5.34 -3.42 3.85
CA THR A 91 -5.86 -2.86 2.59
C THR A 91 -7.37 -2.61 2.60
N SER A 92 -7.79 -1.53 1.95
CA SER A 92 -9.19 -1.27 1.58
C SER A 92 -9.52 -1.63 0.12
N THR A 93 -8.51 -1.77 -0.75
CA THR A 93 -8.71 -1.85 -2.21
C THR A 93 -8.41 -3.21 -2.81
N LEU A 94 -7.56 -4.03 -2.18
CA LEU A 94 -7.17 -5.37 -2.66
C LEU A 94 -7.94 -6.54 -2.02
N GLN A 95 -9.01 -6.27 -1.27
CA GLN A 95 -9.75 -7.30 -0.54
C GLN A 95 -10.27 -8.42 -1.44
N GLY A 96 -10.80 -8.06 -2.63
CA GLY A 96 -11.28 -9.05 -3.60
C GLY A 96 -10.17 -9.84 -4.29
N TYR A 97 -8.94 -9.32 -4.32
CA TYR A 97 -7.78 -10.06 -4.81
C TYR A 97 -7.38 -11.12 -3.78
N TYR A 98 -7.25 -10.74 -2.51
CA TYR A 98 -6.90 -11.67 -1.43
C TYR A 98 -7.98 -12.73 -1.18
N ALA A 99 -9.25 -12.38 -1.30
CA ALA A 99 -10.34 -13.36 -1.21
C ALA A 99 -10.25 -14.44 -2.30
N LYS A 100 -9.87 -14.08 -3.54
CA LYS A 100 -9.67 -15.05 -4.63
C LYS A 100 -8.50 -16.01 -4.37
N LEU A 101 -7.53 -15.58 -3.58
CA LEU A 101 -6.38 -16.38 -3.15
C LEU A 101 -6.69 -17.21 -1.89
N GLY A 102 -7.95 -17.24 -1.43
CA GLY A 102 -8.36 -17.99 -0.24
C GLY A 102 -7.92 -17.37 1.09
N LEU A 103 -7.46 -16.11 1.10
CA LEU A 103 -7.01 -15.45 2.32
C LEU A 103 -8.18 -14.82 3.09
N SER A 104 -8.31 -15.20 4.35
CA SER A 104 -9.26 -14.61 5.29
C SER A 104 -8.75 -13.25 5.80
N GLY A 105 -9.57 -12.22 5.67
CA GLY A 105 -9.26 -10.88 6.17
C GLY A 105 -9.92 -10.60 7.52
N THR A 106 -9.21 -9.91 8.41
CA THR A 106 -9.76 -9.41 9.69
C THR A 106 -9.95 -7.89 9.63
N PRO A 107 -11.08 -7.34 10.12
CA PRO A 107 -11.28 -5.89 10.11
C PRO A 107 -10.26 -5.17 10.98
N VAL A 108 -9.62 -4.13 10.44
CA VAL A 108 -8.72 -3.27 11.22
C VAL A 108 -9.57 -2.27 12.00
N GLN A 109 -9.46 -2.30 13.33
CA GLN A 109 -10.08 -1.28 14.16
C GLN A 109 -9.26 0.01 14.07
N GLN A 110 -9.92 1.08 13.63
CA GLN A 110 -9.31 2.41 13.53
C GLN A 110 -10.18 3.40 14.28
N ASN A 111 -9.55 4.30 15.02
CA ASN A 111 -10.24 5.47 15.54
C ASN A 111 -10.54 6.47 14.41
N ARG A 112 -11.32 7.51 14.70
CA ARG A 112 -11.74 8.50 13.68
C ARG A 112 -10.55 9.21 13.03
N VAL A 113 -9.51 9.52 13.80
CA VAL A 113 -8.32 10.24 13.32
C VAL A 113 -7.51 9.36 12.37
N GLU A 114 -7.22 8.13 12.79
CA GLU A 114 -6.54 7.11 11.98
C GLU A 114 -7.28 6.84 10.67
N ARG A 115 -8.62 6.78 10.71
CA ARG A 115 -9.44 6.61 9.52
C ARG A 115 -9.30 7.78 8.54
N VAL A 116 -9.32 9.02 9.04
CA VAL A 116 -9.17 10.21 8.19
C VAL A 116 -7.78 10.25 7.55
N ILE A 117 -6.72 10.03 8.35
CA ILE A 117 -5.34 9.99 7.86
C ILE A 117 -5.17 8.85 6.83
N GLY A 118 -5.69 7.67 7.14
CA GLY A 118 -5.64 6.50 6.27
C GLY A 118 -6.34 6.72 4.93
N ILE A 119 -7.54 7.34 4.94
CA ILE A 119 -8.24 7.71 3.70
C ILE A 119 -7.43 8.72 2.89
N GLY A 120 -6.90 9.77 3.54
CA GLY A 120 -6.08 10.79 2.88
C GLY A 120 -4.85 10.21 2.20
N MET A 121 -4.11 9.33 2.90
CA MET A 121 -2.94 8.66 2.34
C MET A 121 -3.30 7.73 1.17
N ASN A 122 -4.41 6.99 1.26
CA ASN A 122 -4.88 6.16 0.15
C ASN A 122 -5.24 6.99 -1.08
N TYR A 123 -5.92 8.13 -0.92
CA TYR A 123 -6.21 9.04 -2.02
C TYR A 123 -4.95 9.58 -2.66
N PHE A 124 -3.99 10.01 -1.84
CA PHE A 124 -2.69 10.47 -2.33
C PHE A 124 -1.99 9.38 -3.15
N LEU A 125 -1.92 8.14 -2.66
CA LEU A 125 -1.31 7.02 -3.40
C LEU A 125 -2.04 6.69 -4.70
N ILE A 126 -3.38 6.77 -4.72
CA ILE A 126 -4.19 6.57 -5.92
C ILE A 126 -3.87 7.64 -6.98
N LEU A 127 -3.79 8.91 -6.58
CA LEU A 127 -3.49 10.03 -7.47
C LEU A 127 -2.03 10.05 -7.93
N MET A 128 -1.09 9.60 -7.11
CA MET A 128 0.32 9.53 -7.51
C MET A 128 0.62 8.42 -8.52
N ASN A 129 -0.29 7.47 -8.73
CA ASN A 129 -0.11 6.38 -9.70
C ASN A 129 -0.69 6.74 -11.07
N LEU A 130 0.18 7.09 -12.02
CA LEU A 130 -0.20 7.37 -13.42
C LEU A 130 -1.00 6.23 -14.08
N ALA A 131 -0.83 4.96 -13.65
CA ALA A 131 -1.61 3.84 -14.19
C ALA A 131 -3.12 3.93 -13.86
N ASN A 132 -3.51 4.76 -12.88
CA ASN A 132 -4.91 5.00 -12.52
C ASN A 132 -5.59 6.07 -13.40
N TYR A 133 -4.84 6.81 -14.23
CA TYR A 133 -5.36 7.81 -15.17
C TYR A 133 -5.78 7.14 -16.48
N ARG A 134 -6.60 6.11 -16.35
CA ARG A 134 -7.23 5.40 -17.46
C ARG A 134 -8.72 5.24 -17.20
N LYS A 135 -9.49 5.20 -18.28
CA LYS A 135 -10.88 4.78 -18.21
C LYS A 135 -10.94 3.28 -17.95
N ARG A 136 -11.75 2.87 -16.98
CA ARG A 136 -12.06 1.45 -16.71
C ARG A 136 -13.17 0.95 -17.63
N ASN A 137 -14.14 1.81 -17.90
CA ASN A 137 -15.23 1.62 -18.85
C ASN A 137 -15.55 2.97 -19.52
N GLN A 138 -16.57 3.03 -20.37
CA GLN A 138 -16.91 4.25 -21.12
C GLN A 138 -17.21 5.47 -20.21
N GLN A 139 -17.65 5.25 -18.96
CA GLN A 139 -18.20 6.27 -18.06
C GLN A 139 -17.37 6.53 -16.79
N GLU A 140 -16.44 5.65 -16.41
CA GLU A 140 -15.75 5.72 -15.11
C GLU A 140 -14.22 5.65 -15.25
N TRP A 141 -13.55 6.61 -14.63
CA TRP A 141 -12.11 6.62 -14.45
C TRP A 141 -11.68 5.69 -13.31
N GLN A 142 -10.57 4.99 -13.51
CA GLN A 142 -10.05 4.05 -12.52
C GLN A 142 -9.76 4.71 -11.16
N PHE A 143 -9.17 5.90 -11.13
CA PHE A 143 -8.89 6.59 -9.86
C PHE A 143 -10.18 6.96 -9.09
N ILE A 144 -11.26 7.35 -9.77
CA ILE A 144 -12.57 7.66 -9.14
C ILE A 144 -13.15 6.41 -8.50
N HIS A 145 -13.11 5.29 -9.22
CA HIS A 145 -13.54 3.99 -8.71
C HIS A 145 -12.80 3.61 -7.42
N LEU A 146 -11.47 3.75 -7.42
CA LEU A 146 -10.62 3.44 -6.26
C LEU A 146 -10.91 4.36 -5.07
N MET A 147 -11.12 5.67 -5.30
CA MET A 147 -11.48 6.60 -4.24
C MET A 147 -12.82 6.24 -3.58
N ARG A 148 -13.85 5.92 -4.39
CA ARG A 148 -15.14 5.46 -3.89
C ARG A 148 -14.97 4.23 -3.01
N ARG A 149 -14.16 3.26 -3.46
CA ARG A 149 -13.87 2.04 -2.70
C ARG A 149 -13.20 2.34 -1.36
N VAL A 150 -12.16 3.16 -1.33
CA VAL A 150 -11.47 3.56 -0.09
C VAL A 150 -12.43 4.21 0.92
N ARG A 151 -13.41 5.00 0.44
CA ARG A 151 -14.38 5.67 1.31
C ARG A 151 -15.34 4.70 2.02
N VAL A 152 -15.79 3.67 1.29
CA VAL A 152 -16.85 2.76 1.76
C VAL A 152 -16.32 1.46 2.37
N SER A 153 -15.13 1.01 1.97
CA SER A 153 -14.56 -0.25 2.45
C SER A 153 -13.84 -0.08 3.77
N THR A 154 -14.26 -0.84 4.78
CA THR A 154 -13.49 -1.03 6.02
C THR A 154 -12.16 -1.69 5.68
N PRO A 155 -11.00 -1.13 6.09
CA PRO A 155 -9.71 -1.77 5.88
C PRO A 155 -9.67 -3.16 6.51
N MET A 156 -9.08 -4.11 5.79
CA MET A 156 -8.93 -5.50 6.23
C MET A 156 -7.45 -5.84 6.29
N GLN A 157 -7.07 -6.60 7.30
CA GLN A 157 -5.74 -7.15 7.50
C GLN A 157 -5.72 -8.61 7.04
N TYR A 158 -4.69 -8.97 6.29
CA TYR A 158 -4.48 -10.31 5.75
C TYR A 158 -3.09 -10.82 6.15
N VAL A 159 -2.97 -12.10 6.49
CA VAL A 159 -1.65 -12.75 6.62
C VAL A 159 -1.19 -13.15 5.22
N ILE A 160 -0.07 -12.59 4.76
CA ILE A 160 0.36 -12.68 3.35
C ILE A 160 1.62 -13.54 3.12
N LEU A 161 2.20 -14.13 4.17
CA LEU A 161 3.33 -15.05 4.01
C LEU A 161 2.98 -16.29 3.18
N SER A 162 1.71 -16.69 3.16
CA SER A 162 1.20 -17.85 2.43
C SER A 162 1.06 -17.64 0.92
N LEU A 163 1.26 -16.43 0.38
CA LEU A 163 1.10 -16.16 -1.06
C LEU A 163 2.01 -17.03 -1.94
N ASN A 164 3.25 -17.31 -1.49
CA ASN A 164 4.18 -18.20 -2.20
C ASN A 164 3.74 -19.68 -2.20
N GLU A 165 2.93 -20.10 -1.23
CA GLU A 165 2.44 -21.48 -1.10
C GLU A 165 1.10 -21.66 -1.83
N ALA A 166 0.23 -20.65 -1.77
CA ALA A 166 -1.06 -20.63 -2.46
C ALA A 166 -0.91 -20.54 -3.99
N GLN A 167 0.00 -19.71 -4.52
CA GLN A 167 0.26 -19.65 -5.97
C GLN A 167 0.89 -20.94 -6.52
N LYS A 168 1.79 -21.58 -5.74
CA LYS A 168 2.39 -22.87 -6.12
C LYS A 168 1.34 -23.98 -6.31
N HIS A 169 0.23 -23.88 -5.59
CA HIS A 169 -0.86 -24.85 -5.61
C HIS A 169 -1.86 -24.63 -6.76
N ASP A 170 -1.85 -23.45 -7.38
CA ASP A 170 -2.69 -23.08 -8.53
C ASP A 170 -1.93 -23.36 -9.85
N ASP A 171 -0.63 -23.03 -9.92
CA ASP A 171 0.23 -23.33 -11.09
C ASP A 171 0.48 -24.84 -11.31
N THR A 172 0.19 -25.70 -10.32
CA THR A 172 0.25 -27.17 -10.46
C THR A 172 -1.08 -27.80 -10.89
N ARG A 173 -2.12 -26.99 -11.10
CA ARG A 173 -3.45 -27.43 -11.52
C ARG A 173 -3.82 -27.02 -12.96
N GLU A 174 -2.88 -26.42 -13.70
CA GLU A 174 -2.98 -26.22 -15.15
C GLU A 174 -2.36 -27.37 -15.95
#